data_AF-A0A967IAT8-F1
#
_entry.id   AF-A0A967IAT8-F1
#
_cell.length_a   1.000
_cell.length_b   1.000
_cell.length_c   1.000
_cell.angle_alpha   90.00
_cell.angle_beta   90.00
_cell.angle_gamma   90.00
#
_symmetry.space_group_name_H-M   'P 1'
#
loop_
_entity.id
_entity.type
_entity.pdbx_description
1 polymer ?
#
loop_
_entity_poly.entity_id
_entity_poly.type
_entity_poly.pdbx_seq_one_letter_code
_entity_poly.pdbx_strand_id
1 'polypeptide(L)'
;LEELISEIMRMAEVHHPDIIREMILSALKAGQENDYLADLKLMRTTMKEMRYTNKVFAPYRHRRKVTIFGSARTEPDDPVYKKCVRFSRLLAE
;
A
#
# COMPACT_ATOMS: atom_id res chain seq x y z
N LEU A 1 2.23 14.24 25.41
CA LEU A 1 2.02 13.46 24.17
C LEU A 1 3.01 13.88 23.09
N GLU A 2 3.12 15.17 22.79
CA GLU A 2 4.09 15.69 21.79
C GLU A 2 5.54 15.29 22.04
N GLU A 3 6.03 15.47 23.27
CA GLU A 3 7.40 15.07 23.64
C GLU A 3 7.62 13.57 23.50
N LEU A 4 6.63 12.75 23.89
CA LEU A 4 6.69 11.29 23.77
C LEU A 4 6.68 10.84 22.30
N ILE A 5 5.84 11.43 21.45
CA ILE A 5 5.82 11.12 20.01
C ILE A 5 7.16 11.49 19.39
N SER A 6 7.71 12.65 19.75
CA SER A 6 9.03 13.11 19.28
C SER A 6 10.16 12.16 19.70
N GLU A 7 10.14 11.69 20.95
CA GLU A 7 11.10 10.73 21.48
C GLU A 7 11.02 9.38 20.76
N ILE A 8 9.81 8.82 20.58
CA ILE A 8 9.61 7.55 19.86
C ILE A 8 10.09 7.65 18.42
N MET A 9 9.77 8.74 17.72
CA MET A 9 10.22 8.94 16.33
C MET A 9 11.74 9.05 16.22
N ARG A 10 12.39 9.71 17.19
CA ARG A 10 13.85 9.79 17.26
C ARG A 10 14.48 8.41 17.49
N MET A 11 13.95 7.62 18.43
CA MET A 11 14.43 6.27 18.71
C MET A 11 14.22 5.30 17.54
N ALA A 12 13.15 5.49 16.76
CA ALA A 12 12.82 4.66 15.60
C ALA A 12 13.52 5.12 14.30
N GLU A 13 14.33 6.19 14.34
CA GLU A 13 15.08 6.74 13.20
C GLU A 13 14.21 6.94 11.95
N VAL A 14 13.03 7.52 12.14
CA VAL A 14 12.04 7.61 11.06
C VAL A 14 12.44 8.61 9.97
N HIS A 15 12.16 8.27 8.72
CA HIS A 15 12.21 9.23 7.61
C HIS A 15 10.98 10.11 7.59
N HIS A 16 11.14 11.39 7.19
CA HIS A 16 10.05 12.36 7.09
C HIS A 16 9.25 12.50 8.41
N PRO A 17 9.88 12.98 9.49
CA PRO A 17 9.29 12.97 10.85
C PRO A 17 7.94 13.69 10.93
N ASP A 18 7.72 14.76 10.16
CA ASP A 18 6.45 15.49 10.16
C ASP A 18 5.28 14.62 9.66
N ILE A 19 5.49 13.87 8.58
CA ILE A 19 4.47 12.95 8.04
C ILE A 19 4.22 11.80 9.01
N ILE A 20 5.29 11.24 9.60
CA ILE A 20 5.15 10.15 10.58
C ILE A 20 4.42 10.63 11.83
N ARG A 21 4.67 11.86 12.28
CA ARG A 21 3.94 12.49 13.38
C ARG A 21 2.45 12.58 13.08
N GLU A 22 2.09 13.08 11.90
CA GLU A 22 0.68 13.15 11.48
C GLU A 22 0.04 11.76 11.44
N MET A 23 0.73 10.75 10.90
CA MET A 23 0.21 9.37 10.87
C MET A 23 -0.04 8.80 12.28
N ILE A 24 0.86 9.05 13.24
CA ILE A 24 0.69 8.62 14.64
C ILE A 24 -0.53 9.32 15.24
N LEU A 25 -0.64 10.63 15.06
CA LEU A 25 -1.77 11.42 15.58
C LEU A 25 -3.10 10.96 14.97
N SER A 26 -3.16 10.68 13.67
CA SER A 26 -4.34 10.13 13.00
C SER A 26 -4.76 8.78 13.58
N ALA A 27 -3.81 7.89 13.86
CA ALA A 27 -4.12 6.60 14.48
C ALA A 27 -4.67 6.75 15.90
N LEU A 28 -4.15 7.69 16.69
CA LEU A 28 -4.64 7.98 18.03
C LEU A 28 -6.05 8.58 17.99
N LYS A 29 -6.30 9.55 17.10
CA LYS A 29 -7.64 10.15 16.92
C LYS A 29 -8.67 9.11 16.49
N ALA A 30 -8.31 8.21 15.58
CA ALA A 30 -9.20 7.11 15.18
C ALA A 30 -9.64 6.25 16.37
N GLY A 31 -8.75 5.97 17.33
CA GLY A 31 -9.10 5.24 18.55
C GLY A 31 -9.87 6.06 19.60
N GLN A 32 -9.83 7.40 19.52
CA GLN A 32 -10.62 8.28 20.38
C GLN A 32 -12.04 8.50 19.84
N GLU A 33 -12.18 8.55 18.51
CA GLU A 33 -13.42 8.91 17.82
C GLU A 33 -14.26 7.70 17.40
N ASN A 34 -13.65 6.52 17.24
CA ASN A 34 -14.33 5.31 16.77
C ASN A 34 -14.17 4.15 17.78
N ASP A 35 -15.28 3.73 18.38
CA ASP A 35 -15.36 2.58 19.30
C ASP A 35 -15.74 1.27 18.60
N TYR A 36 -16.05 1.30 17.30
CA TYR A 36 -16.41 0.13 16.53
C TYR A 36 -15.16 -0.64 16.06
N LEU A 37 -14.91 -1.77 16.71
CA LEU A 37 -13.72 -2.58 16.52
C LEU A 37 -13.47 -3.03 15.07
N ALA A 38 -14.51 -3.24 14.27
CA ALA A 38 -14.35 -3.69 12.89
C ALA A 38 -13.67 -2.62 12.02
N ASP A 39 -14.01 -1.35 12.22
CA ASP A 39 -13.41 -0.22 11.49
C ASP A 39 -11.93 -0.07 11.87
N LEU A 40 -11.61 -0.17 13.16
CA LEU A 40 -10.22 -0.13 13.63
C LEU A 40 -9.40 -1.30 13.07
N LYS A 41 -9.99 -2.49 12.96
CA LYS A 41 -9.34 -3.64 12.30
C LYS A 41 -9.09 -3.38 10.83
N LEU A 42 -10.05 -2.77 10.12
CA LEU A 42 -9.91 -2.41 8.72
C LEU A 42 -8.76 -1.41 8.52
N MET A 43 -8.77 -0.29 9.26
CA MET A 43 -7.70 0.73 9.19
C MET A 43 -6.32 0.14 9.45
N ARG A 44 -6.20 -0.70 10.49
CA ARG A 44 -4.94 -1.40 10.84
C ARG A 44 -4.46 -2.30 9.69
N THR A 45 -5.36 -3.06 9.08
CA THR A 45 -5.00 -3.97 7.97
C THR A 45 -4.58 -3.17 6.74
N THR A 46 -5.35 -2.15 6.35
CA THR A 46 -5.02 -1.27 5.23
C THR A 46 -3.64 -0.63 5.39
N MET A 47 -3.32 -0.08 6.58
CA MET A 47 -2.00 0.52 6.82
C MET A 47 -0.86 -0.51 6.72
N LYS A 48 -1.07 -1.73 7.22
CA LYS A 48 -0.09 -2.82 7.09
C LYS A 48 0.15 -3.19 5.62
N GLU A 49 -0.91 -3.31 4.84
CA GLU A 49 -0.84 -3.66 3.42
C GLU A 49 -0.19 -2.56 2.59
N MET A 50 -0.54 -1.28 2.81
CA MET A 50 0.10 -0.15 2.12
C MET A 50 1.60 -0.09 2.42
N ARG A 51 2.00 -0.21 3.69
CA ARG A 51 3.42 -0.25 4.09
C ARG A 51 4.16 -1.41 3.42
N TYR A 52 3.57 -2.61 3.44
CA TYR A 52 4.18 -3.78 2.82
C TYR A 52 4.30 -3.63 1.30
N THR A 53 3.26 -3.15 0.64
CA THR A 53 3.23 -2.87 -0.80
C THR A 53 4.34 -1.88 -1.19
N ASN A 54 4.47 -0.77 -0.45
CA ASN A 54 5.55 0.21 -0.67
C ASN A 54 6.93 -0.43 -0.53
N LYS A 55 7.13 -1.31 0.45
CA LYS A 55 8.39 -2.06 0.61
C LYS A 55 8.68 -2.96 -0.59
N VAL A 56 7.68 -3.73 -1.04
CA VAL A 56 7.81 -4.66 -2.18
C VAL A 56 8.13 -3.92 -3.47
N PHE A 57 7.49 -2.77 -3.72
CA PHE A 57 7.66 -2.02 -4.96
C PHE A 57 8.77 -0.95 -4.91
N ALA A 58 9.35 -0.65 -3.74
CA ALA A 58 10.40 0.36 -3.59
C ALA A 58 11.61 0.15 -4.53
N PRO A 59 12.16 -1.06 -4.71
CA PRO A 59 13.27 -1.29 -5.64
C PRO A 59 12.93 -0.99 -7.10
N TYR A 60 11.64 -1.01 -7.45
CA TYR A 60 11.15 -0.84 -8.81
C TYR A 60 10.63 0.57 -9.11
N ARG A 61 10.88 1.57 -8.25
CA ARG A 61 10.36 2.95 -8.45
C ARG A 61 10.74 3.55 -9.81
N HIS A 62 11.93 3.24 -10.32
CA HIS A 62 12.43 3.72 -11.61
C HIS A 62 11.85 2.96 -12.81
N ARG A 63 11.18 1.82 -12.61
CA ARG A 63 10.56 1.05 -13.68
C ARG A 63 9.12 1.50 -13.90
N ARG A 64 8.78 1.81 -15.15
CA ARG A 64 7.39 2.03 -15.58
C ARG A 64 6.60 0.75 -15.36
N LYS A 65 5.35 0.88 -14.91
CA LYS A 65 4.48 -0.25 -14.56
C LYS A 65 3.20 -0.14 -15.36
N VAL A 66 2.72 -1.28 -15.85
CA VAL A 66 1.42 -1.40 -16.50
C VAL A 66 0.63 -2.45 -15.73
N THR A 67 -0.57 -2.10 -15.29
CA THR A 67 -1.51 -3.05 -14.68
C THR A 67 -2.54 -3.43 -15.73
N ILE A 68 -2.72 -4.74 -15.95
CA ILE A 68 -3.67 -5.27 -16.91
C ILE A 68 -4.80 -5.94 -16.14
N PHE A 69 -6.05 -5.57 -16.46
CA PHE A 69 -7.25 -6.21 -15.93
C PHE A 69 -7.94 -7.01 -17.02
N GLY A 70 -8.51 -8.16 -16.65
CA GLY A 70 -9.23 -9.05 -17.55
C GLY A 70 -10.21 -9.93 -16.80
N SER A 71 -11.14 -10.55 -17.52
CA SER A 71 -12.09 -11.50 -16.93
C SER A 71 -11.37 -12.73 -16.41
N ALA A 72 -11.58 -13.08 -15.13
CA ALA A 72 -11.08 -14.31 -14.53
C ALA A 72 -11.68 -15.59 -15.15
N ARG A 73 -12.73 -15.44 -15.97
CA ARG A 73 -13.46 -16.53 -16.65
C ARG A 73 -12.98 -16.78 -18.09
N THR A 74 -12.02 -16.00 -18.58
CA THR A 74 -11.53 -16.15 -19.94
C THR A 74 -10.58 -17.34 -20.02
N GLU A 75 -10.95 -18.35 -20.81
CA GLU A 75 -10.14 -19.55 -21.01
C GLU A 75 -8.85 -19.25 -21.80
N PRO A 76 -7.76 -20.02 -21.61
CA PRO A 76 -6.49 -19.81 -22.31
C PRO A 76 -6.61 -19.86 -23.84
N ASP A 77 -7.60 -20.58 -24.36
CA ASP A 77 -7.83 -20.70 -25.79
C ASP A 77 -8.57 -19.54 -26.43
N ASP A 78 -9.19 -18.68 -25.62
CA ASP A 78 -9.93 -17.51 -26.07
C ASP A 78 -8.99 -16.54 -26.83
N PRO A 79 -9.41 -16.03 -28.00
CA PRO A 79 -8.66 -15.01 -28.74
C PRO A 79 -8.24 -13.80 -27.90
N VAL A 80 -9.04 -13.38 -26.93
CA VAL A 80 -8.74 -12.25 -26.04
C VAL A 80 -7.58 -12.60 -25.09
N TYR A 81 -7.54 -13.82 -24.55
CA TYR A 81 -6.44 -14.29 -23.71
C TYR A 81 -5.13 -14.28 -24.50
N LYS A 82 -5.13 -14.90 -25.69
CA LYS A 82 -3.97 -14.97 -26.59
C LYS A 82 -3.47 -13.57 -26.98
N LYS A 83 -4.39 -12.63 -27.22
CA LYS A 83 -4.07 -11.22 -27.50
C LYS A 83 -3.41 -10.53 -26.30
N CYS A 84 -3.94 -10.75 -25.09
CA CYS A 84 -3.37 -10.20 -23.85
C CYS A 84 -1.95 -10.71 -23.60
N VAL A 85 -1.70 -12.00 -23.79
CA VAL A 85 -0.36 -12.60 -23.67
C VAL A 85 0.62 -11.93 -24.64
N ARG A 86 0.25 -11.79 -25.92
CA ARG A 86 1.10 -11.13 -26.92
C ARG A 86 1.37 -9.67 -26.55
N PHE A 87 0.34 -8.93 -26.19
CA PHE A 87 0.46 -7.52 -25.78
C PHE A 87 1.38 -7.36 -24.56
N SER A 88 1.25 -8.24 -23.57
CA SER A 88 2.04 -8.17 -22.34
C SER A 88 3.52 -8.46 -22.57
N ARG A 89 3.85 -9.33 -23.53
CA ARG A 89 5.25 -9.56 -23.97
C ARG A 89 5.84 -8.30 -24.60
N LEU A 90 5.09 -7.65 -25.50
CA LEU A 90 5.51 -6.40 -26.13
C LEU A 90 5.69 -5.23 -25.14
N LEU A 91 5.01 -5.26 -23.99
CA LEU A 91 5.20 -4.26 -22.94
C LEU A 91 6.47 -4.48 -22.11
N ALA A 92 6.98 -5.71 -22.08
CA ALA A 92 8.15 -6.08 -21.29
C ALA A 92 9.47 -5.96 -22.07
N GLU A 93 9.38 -5.94 -23.40
CA GLU A 93 10.45 -5.59 -24.34
C GLU A 93 10.79 -4.09 -24.28
#